data_AF-A0A494BAP9-F1
#
_entry.id   AF-A0A494BAP9-F1
#
_cell.length_a   1.000
_cell.length_b   1.000
_cell.length_c   1.000
_cell.angle_alpha   90.00
_cell.angle_beta   90.00
_cell.angle_gamma   90.00
#
_symmetry.space_group_name_H-M   'P 1'
#
loop_
_entity.id
_entity.type
_entity.pdbx_description
1 polymer ?
#
loop_
_entity_poly.entity_id
_entity_poly.type
_entity_poly.pdbx_seq_one_letter_code
_entity_poly.pdbx_strand_id
1 'polypeptide(L)'
;MSEDLAKQLASYKAQLQQVEAALSGNGENEDLLKLKKDLQEVIELTKDLLSTQPSETLASSDSFASTQPTHSWKVGDKCMAVW
;
A
#
# COMPACT_ATOMS: atom_id res chain seq x y z
N MET A 1 9.68 8.61 -8.05
CA MET A 1 8.27 8.63 -7.63
C MET A 1 8.08 7.88 -6.31
N SER A 2 8.49 6.62 -6.19
CA SER A 2 8.39 5.83 -4.93
C SER A 2 9.32 6.30 -3.81
N GLU A 3 10.49 6.86 -4.14
CA GLU A 3 11.48 7.30 -3.15
C GLU A 3 11.08 8.60 -2.41
N ASP A 4 10.34 9.50 -3.09
CA ASP A 4 9.71 10.67 -2.47
C ASP A 4 8.62 10.26 -1.47
N LEU A 5 7.82 9.26 -1.85
CA LEU A 5 6.73 8.75 -1.03
C LEU A 5 7.24 8.16 0.30
N ALA A 6 8.38 7.45 0.25
CA ALA A 6 9.07 6.94 1.44
C ALA A 6 9.64 8.05 2.34
N LYS A 7 10.23 9.11 1.75
CA LYS A 7 10.73 10.29 2.49
C LYS A 7 9.61 11.08 3.16
N GLN A 8 8.47 11.21 2.47
CA GLN A 8 7.28 11.83 3.02
C GLN A 8 6.75 11.05 4.22
N LEU A 9 6.66 9.71 4.12
CA LEU A 9 6.25 8.85 5.23
C LEU A 9 7.14 9.05 6.48
N ALA A 10 8.46 9.10 6.29
CA ALA A 10 9.40 9.37 7.37
C ALA A 10 9.20 10.77 8.00
N SER A 11 9.01 11.79 7.15
CA SER A 11 8.75 13.17 7.60
C SER A 11 7.43 13.29 8.38
N TYR A 12 6.35 12.65 7.91
CA TYR A 12 5.07 12.62 8.60
C TYR A 12 5.17 11.89 9.94
N LYS A 13 5.88 10.75 10.02
CA LYS A 13 6.13 10.08 11.32
C LYS A 13 6.86 10.98 12.32
N ALA A 14 7.86 11.73 11.86
CA ALA A 14 8.59 12.66 12.72
C ALA A 14 7.70 13.81 13.23
N GLN A 15 6.89 14.38 12.34
CA GLN A 15 5.90 15.40 12.71
C GLN A 15 4.85 14.87 13.70
N LEU A 16 4.39 13.63 13.52
CA LEU A 16 3.44 13.00 14.45
C LEU A 16 4.03 12.85 15.85
N GLN A 17 5.30 12.44 15.98
CA GLN A 17 5.97 12.40 17.29
C GLN A 17 6.10 13.79 17.93
N GLN A 18 6.43 14.83 17.15
CA GLN A 18 6.46 16.20 17.68
C GLN A 18 5.08 16.66 18.16
N VAL A 19 4.04 16.35 17.40
CA VAL A 19 2.65 16.63 17.76
C VAL A 19 2.25 15.86 19.02
N GLU A 20 2.62 14.59 19.17
CA GLU A 20 2.34 13.80 20.37
C GLU A 20 3.09 14.32 21.61
N ALA A 21 4.33 14.77 21.44
CA ALA A 21 5.09 15.40 22.52
C ALA A 21 4.46 16.74 22.94
N ALA A 22 4.03 17.55 21.97
CA ALA A 22 3.34 18.82 22.23
C ALA A 22 1.94 18.60 22.83
N LEU A 23 1.21 17.55 22.43
CA LEU A 23 -0.04 17.12 23.07
C LEU A 23 0.21 16.62 24.50
N SER A 24 1.31 15.92 24.79
CA SER A 24 1.62 15.54 26.18
C SER A 24 1.84 16.75 27.08
N GLY A 25 2.39 17.85 26.55
CA GLY A 25 2.57 19.09 27.29
C GLY A 25 1.33 20.00 27.32
N ASN A 26 0.48 19.92 26.29
CA ASN A 26 -0.64 20.84 26.05
C ASN A 26 -1.84 20.09 25.45
N GLY A 27 -2.39 19.15 26.22
CA GLY A 27 -3.28 18.06 25.78
C GLY A 27 -4.65 18.40 25.22
N GLU A 28 -5.03 19.67 25.15
CA GLU A 28 -6.33 20.11 24.64
C GLU A 28 -6.22 20.96 23.35
N ASN A 29 -5.08 20.92 22.66
CA ASN A 29 -4.95 21.63 21.39
C ASN A 29 -5.66 20.84 20.26
N GLU A 30 -6.88 21.29 19.93
CA GLU A 30 -7.75 20.68 18.89
C GLU A 30 -7.08 20.65 17.51
N ASP A 31 -6.27 21.68 17.18
CA ASP A 31 -5.51 21.73 15.92
C ASP A 31 -4.45 20.63 15.85
N LEU A 32 -3.78 20.31 16.97
CA LEU A 32 -2.83 19.20 17.03
C LEU A 32 -3.52 17.84 16.88
N LEU A 33 -4.73 17.70 17.40
CA LEU A 33 -5.53 16.48 17.27
C LEU A 33 -5.97 16.27 15.82
N LYS A 34 -6.41 17.34 15.13
CA LYS A 34 -6.67 17.32 13.69
C LYS A 34 -5.41 16.98 12.91
N LEU A 35 -4.30 17.65 13.20
CA LEU A 35 -3.03 17.43 12.50
C LEU A 35 -2.53 15.99 12.65
N LYS A 36 -2.67 15.39 13.84
CA LYS A 36 -2.36 13.96 14.06
C LYS A 36 -3.23 13.06 13.17
N LYS A 37 -4.54 13.30 13.10
CA LYS A 37 -5.45 12.51 12.26
C LYS A 37 -5.11 12.63 10.79
N ASP A 38 -4.93 13.87 10.31
CA ASP A 38 -4.60 14.17 8.92
C ASP A 38 -3.29 13.46 8.50
N LEU A 39 -2.25 13.51 9.36
CA LEU A 39 -1.01 12.80 9.13
C LEU A 39 -1.17 11.26 9.06
N GLN A 40 -2.02 10.68 9.91
CA GLN A 40 -2.28 9.23 9.86
C GLN A 40 -2.94 8.85 8.53
N GLU A 41 -3.92 9.63 8.09
CA GLU A 41 -4.66 9.41 6.85
C GLU A 41 -3.72 9.51 5.64
N VAL A 42 -2.88 10.54 5.57
CA VAL A 42 -1.88 10.70 4.50
C VAL A 42 -0.87 9.56 4.49
N ILE A 43 -0.40 9.07 5.65
CA ILE A 43 0.49 7.91 5.74
C ILE A 43 -0.18 6.65 5.18
N GLU A 44 -1.46 6.45 5.48
CA GLU A 44 -2.22 5.29 5.02
C GLU A 44 -2.42 5.32 3.50
N LEU A 45 -2.83 6.47 2.95
CA LEU A 45 -2.89 6.70 1.49
C LEU A 45 -1.55 6.51 0.80
N THR A 46 -0.47 7.01 1.41
CA THR A 46 0.91 6.88 0.93
C THR A 46 1.34 5.40 0.92
N LYS A 47 1.02 4.66 1.97
CA LYS A 47 1.28 3.21 2.06
C LYS A 47 0.47 2.43 1.04
N ASP A 48 -0.79 2.78 0.84
CA ASP A 48 -1.67 2.12 -0.14
C ASP A 48 -1.18 2.37 -1.57
N LEU A 49 -0.80 3.61 -1.89
CA LEU A 49 -0.16 3.95 -3.17
C LEU A 49 1.15 3.18 -3.37
N LEU A 50 1.98 3.04 -2.34
CA LEU A 50 3.21 2.26 -2.41
C LEU A 50 2.94 0.75 -2.58
N SER A 51 1.86 0.24 -1.98
CA SER A 51 1.43 -1.16 -2.07
C SER A 51 0.73 -1.50 -3.38
N THR A 52 0.06 -0.52 -4.00
CA THR A 52 -0.65 -0.63 -5.28
C THR A 52 0.28 -0.39 -6.48
N GLN A 53 1.50 0.13 -6.25
CA GLN A 53 2.58 0.09 -7.25
C GLN A 53 3.06 -1.36 -7.40
N PRO A 54 2.94 -1.97 -8.58
CA PRO A 54 2.78 -3.41 -8.74
C PRO A 54 4.09 -4.19 -8.56
N SER A 55 4.07 -5.16 -7.65
CA SER A 55 4.59 -6.48 -7.98
C SER A 55 3.38 -7.34 -8.35
N GLU A 56 2.87 -7.18 -9.57
CA GLU A 56 2.09 -8.25 -10.21
C GLU A 56 3.05 -9.44 -10.38
N THR A 57 3.14 -10.27 -9.36
CA THR A 57 3.62 -11.64 -9.48
C THR A 57 3.38 -12.34 -8.15
N LEU A 58 2.62 -13.43 -8.23
CA LEU A 58 2.53 -14.51 -7.24
C LEU A 58 1.50 -14.32 -6.12
N ALA A 59 0.24 -14.56 -6.47
CA ALA A 59 -0.63 -15.38 -5.62
C ALA A 59 -1.72 -16.06 -6.48
N SER A 60 -1.30 -16.90 -7.41
CA SER A 60 -2.08 -18.09 -7.77
C SER A 60 -1.80 -19.16 -6.72
N SER A 61 -2.75 -19.43 -5.83
CA SER A 61 -2.91 -20.71 -5.12
C SER A 61 -4.30 -20.67 -4.46
N ASP A 62 -5.35 -20.96 -5.21
CA ASP A 62 -5.93 -22.31 -5.31
C ASP A 62 -6.67 -22.73 -4.03
N SER A 63 -7.99 -22.58 -4.07
CA SER A 63 -8.98 -23.35 -3.29
C SER A 63 -10.36 -23.12 -3.90
N PHE A 64 -10.50 -23.40 -5.20
CA PHE A 64 -11.81 -23.73 -5.76
C PHE A 64 -11.75 -25.18 -6.19
N ALA A 65 -12.49 -26.00 -5.44
CA ALA A 65 -12.79 -27.37 -5.80
C ALA A 65 -13.41 -27.42 -7.20
N SER A 66 -12.62 -27.73 -8.23
CA SER A 66 -13.02 -28.57 -9.36
C SER A 66 -11.84 -28.75 -10.33
N THR A 67 -11.61 -29.99 -10.72
CA THR A 67 -10.59 -30.50 -11.64
C THR A 67 -10.55 -29.77 -13.00
N GLN A 68 -9.59 -28.88 -13.26
CA GLN A 68 -9.20 -28.49 -14.64
C GLN A 68 -7.71 -28.09 -14.74
N PRO A 69 -6.98 -28.53 -15.78
CA PRO A 69 -5.56 -28.21 -15.95
C PRO A 69 -5.37 -26.76 -16.41
N THR A 70 -4.66 -25.97 -15.61
CA THR A 70 -4.32 -24.57 -15.87
C THR A 70 -3.13 -24.46 -16.83
N HIS A 71 -3.37 -24.64 -18.13
CA HIS A 71 -2.33 -24.35 -19.12
C HIS A 71 -2.14 -22.83 -19.23
N SER A 72 -1.03 -22.32 -18.70
CA SER A 72 -0.66 -20.90 -18.80
C SER A 72 0.20 -20.67 -20.04
N TRP A 73 -0.45 -20.29 -21.15
CA TRP A 73 0.23 -19.96 -22.41
C TRP A 73 1.05 -18.68 -22.25
N LYS A 74 2.30 -18.70 -22.75
CA LYS A 74 3.18 -17.52 -22.78
C LYS A 74 3.25 -16.94 -24.18
N VAL A 75 3.72 -15.70 -24.31
CA VAL A 75 3.87 -15.04 -25.62
C VAL A 75 4.87 -15.83 -26.48
N GLY A 76 4.43 -16.26 -27.67
CA GLY A 76 5.22 -17.10 -28.61
C GLY A 76 4.75 -18.55 -28.71
N ASP A 77 3.78 -18.92 -27.91
CA ASP A 77 3.34 -20.30 -27.73
C ASP A 77 2.30 -20.67 -28.80
N LYS A 78 2.56 -21.74 -29.57
CA LYS A 78 1.82 -22.06 -30.81
C LYS A 78 0.62 -22.95 -30.50
N CYS A 79 -0.59 -22.45 -30.73
CA CYS A 79 -1.81 -23.25 -30.60
C CYS A 79 -2.11 -24.04 -31.89
N MET A 80 -2.55 -25.29 -31.75
CA MET A 80 -3.10 -26.07 -32.87
C MET A 80 -4.60 -25.80 -32.96
N ALA A 81 -5.06 -25.25 -34.08
CA ALA A 81 -6.49 -25.10 -34.37
C ALA A 81 -7.07 -26.47 -34.74
N VAL A 82 -8.18 -26.86 -34.10
CA VAL A 82 -8.95 -28.04 -34.50
C VAL A 82 -10.02 -27.58 -35.50
N TRP A 83 -10.08 -28.28 -36.64
CA TRP A 83 -10.89 -27.97 -37.82
C TRP A 83 -12.37 -28.28 -37.62
#